data_AF-A0AAJ1VMX2-F1
#
_entry.id   AF-A0AAJ1VMX2-F1
#
_cell.length_a   1.000
_cell.length_b   1.000
_cell.length_c   1.000
_cell.angle_alpha   90.00
_cell.angle_beta   90.00
_cell.angle_gamma   90.00
#
_symmetry.space_group_name_H-M   'P 1'
#
loop_
_entity.id
_entity.type
_entity.pdbx_description
1 polymer ?
#
loop_
_entity_poly.entity_id
_entity_poly.type
_entity_poly.pdbx_seq_one_letter_code
_entity_poly.pdbx_strand_id
1 'polypeptide(L)'
;HDAHMDLVSVEPEFNLYNPDWPIWTMQEQAPGAKFVMRGSCDDTLVSAGCIISGTDIYRTVLGPRARIERWARVDESIVMNN
;
A
#
# COMPACT_ATOMS: atom_id res chain seq x y z
N HIS A 1 4.12 -0.15 -13.91
CA HIS A 1 2.77 -0.61 -13.58
C HIS A 1 2.84 -2.08 -13.18
N ASP A 2 3.11 -2.98 -14.12
CA ASP A 2 3.04 -4.43 -13.89
C ASP A 2 4.01 -4.93 -12.80
N ALA A 3 5.24 -4.43 -12.77
CA ALA A 3 6.21 -4.79 -11.73
C ALA A 3 5.81 -4.36 -10.30
N HIS A 4 5.01 -3.29 -10.14
CA HIS A 4 4.50 -2.90 -8.82
C HIS A 4 3.27 -3.71 -8.43
N MET A 5 2.47 -4.09 -9.42
CA MET A 5 1.29 -4.94 -9.22
C MET A 5 1.66 -6.40 -8.91
N ASP A 6 2.87 -6.82 -9.30
CA ASP A 6 3.44 -8.10 -8.86
C ASP A 6 3.69 -8.12 -7.34
N LEU A 7 4.04 -6.99 -6.72
CA LEU A 7 4.33 -6.91 -5.28
C LEU A 7 3.12 -7.22 -4.39
N VAL A 8 1.91 -7.06 -4.91
CA VAL A 8 0.67 -7.38 -4.20
C VAL A 8 0.14 -8.78 -4.51
N SER A 9 0.88 -9.56 -5.30
CA SER A 9 0.63 -10.98 -5.51
C SER A 9 0.85 -11.77 -4.22
N VAL A 10 0.16 -12.91 -4.10
CA VAL A 10 0.37 -13.88 -3.00
C VAL A 10 1.80 -14.43 -3.04
N GLU A 11 2.32 -14.67 -4.24
CA GLU A 11 3.69 -15.10 -4.50
C GLU A 11 4.33 -14.10 -5.48
N PRO A 12 4.93 -13.01 -4.99
CA PRO A 12 5.60 -12.04 -5.86
C PRO A 12 6.90 -12.64 -6.41
N GLU A 13 7.20 -12.39 -7.69
CA GLU A 13 8.50 -12.77 -8.28
C GLU A 13 9.64 -12.01 -7.58
N PHE A 14 9.37 -10.79 -7.13
CA PHE A 14 10.29 -9.97 -6.36
C PHE A 14 9.86 -9.83 -4.89
N ASN A 15 10.49 -10.61 -4.01
CA ASN A 15 10.17 -10.62 -2.59
C ASN A 15 10.90 -9.49 -1.80
N LEU A 16 10.16 -8.44 -1.46
CA LEU A 16 10.65 -7.34 -0.60
C LEU A 16 10.92 -7.74 0.86
N TYR A 17 10.44 -8.91 1.29
CA TYR A 17 10.61 -9.42 2.65
C TYR A 17 11.79 -10.38 2.77
N ASN A 18 12.69 -10.45 1.78
CA ASN A 18 13.89 -11.28 1.85
C ASN A 18 14.95 -10.66 2.80
N PRO A 19 15.22 -11.26 3.98
CA PRO A 19 16.20 -10.70 4.92
C PRO A 19 17.66 -10.93 4.49
N ASP A 20 17.93 -11.90 3.62
CA ASP A 20 19.28 -12.22 3.14
C ASP A 20 19.74 -11.24 2.04
N TRP A 21 18.78 -10.57 1.39
CA TRP A 21 19.03 -9.57 0.35
C TRP A 21 18.23 -8.28 0.63
N PRO A 22 18.61 -7.51 1.66
CA PRO A 22 17.86 -6.31 2.04
C PRO A 22 18.04 -5.20 1.00
N ILE A 23 16.95 -4.51 0.70
CA ILE A 23 16.94 -3.31 -0.14
C ILE A 23 16.89 -2.09 0.75
N TRP A 24 17.95 -1.28 0.71
CA TRP A 24 18.05 -0.06 1.50
C TRP A 24 17.57 1.14 0.70
N THR A 25 16.66 1.92 1.29
CA THR A 25 16.17 3.19 0.75
C THR A 25 15.97 4.19 1.88
N MET A 26 15.70 5.45 1.54
CA MET A 26 15.33 6.47 2.51
C MET A 26 13.99 6.10 3.14
N GLN A 27 13.97 5.86 4.45
CA GLN A 27 12.76 5.59 5.20
C GLN A 27 12.30 6.85 5.93
N GLU A 28 11.17 7.41 5.51
CA GLU A 28 10.56 8.53 6.19
C GLU A 28 10.03 8.10 7.57
N GLN A 29 10.29 8.90 8.60
CA GLN A 29 9.70 8.73 9.92
C GLN A 29 8.23 9.13 9.87
N ALA A 30 7.37 8.17 9.52
CA ALA A 30 5.92 8.34 9.45
C ALA A 30 5.21 7.46 10.50
N PRO A 31 4.05 7.89 11.03
CA PRO A 31 3.26 7.06 11.93
C PRO A 31 2.75 5.80 11.22
N GLY A 32 2.24 4.83 11.98
CA GLY A 32 1.56 3.67 11.40
C GLY A 32 0.38 4.06 10.51
N ALA A 33 0.06 3.21 9.53
CA ALA A 33 -1.13 3.38 8.70
C ALA A 33 -2.39 3.36 9.57
N LYS A 34 -3.34 4.26 9.29
CA LYS A 34 -4.56 4.44 10.07
C LYS A 34 -5.79 4.10 9.25
N PHE A 35 -6.62 3.21 9.80
CA PHE A 35 -7.91 2.81 9.24
C PHE A 35 -9.03 3.40 10.10
N VAL A 36 -9.99 4.10 9.48
CA VAL A 36 -11.15 4.68 10.15
C VAL A 36 -12.43 4.42 9.35
N MET A 37 -13.58 4.50 10.03
CA MET A 37 -14.91 4.45 9.41
C MET A 37 -15.26 3.13 8.66
N ARG A 38 -14.64 2.00 9.06
CA ARG A 38 -14.76 0.67 8.42
C ARG A 38 -14.19 0.63 6.99
N GLY A 39 -13.89 -0.56 6.49
CA GLY A 39 -13.27 -0.79 5.19
C GLY A 39 -12.25 -1.93 5.25
N SER A 40 -11.98 -2.56 4.11
CA SER A 40 -10.95 -3.60 3.95
C SER A 40 -9.81 -3.17 3.02
N CYS A 41 -8.69 -3.88 3.14
CA CYS A 41 -7.58 -3.83 2.19
C CYS A 41 -7.21 -5.27 1.87
N ASP A 42 -7.60 -5.71 0.69
CA ASP A 42 -7.38 -7.08 0.22
C ASP A 42 -6.30 -7.04 -0.87
N ASP A 43 -5.32 -7.93 -0.78
CA ASP A 43 -4.15 -7.99 -1.68
C ASP A 43 -3.51 -6.61 -1.87
N THR A 44 -3.22 -5.87 -0.80
CA THR A 44 -2.85 -4.45 -0.87
C THR A 44 -1.65 -4.14 0.02
N LEU A 45 -0.67 -3.42 -0.53
CA LEU A 45 0.48 -2.90 0.19
C LEU A 45 0.19 -1.50 0.72
N VAL A 46 0.27 -1.30 2.04
CA VAL A 46 -0.01 -0.02 2.69
C VAL A 46 1.23 0.53 3.38
N SER A 47 1.73 1.66 2.88
CA SER A 47 2.90 2.35 3.45
C SER A 47 2.58 3.11 4.74
N ALA A 48 3.63 3.45 5.49
CA ALA A 48 3.51 4.29 6.68
C ALA A 48 2.91 5.67 6.36
N GLY A 49 2.18 6.24 7.32
CA GLY A 49 1.50 7.53 7.21
C GLY A 49 0.19 7.53 6.44
N CYS A 50 -0.23 6.39 5.85
CA CYS A 50 -1.49 6.32 5.12
C CYS A 50 -2.70 6.53 6.04
N ILE A 51 -3.73 7.21 5.52
CA ILE A 51 -5.03 7.34 6.18
C ILE A 51 -6.10 6.84 5.22
N ILE A 52 -6.82 5.79 5.62
CA ILE A 52 -7.86 5.13 4.84
C ILE A 52 -9.17 5.26 5.61
N SER A 53 -10.15 5.93 5.01
CA SER A 53 -11.42 6.26 5.64
C SER A 53 -12.58 5.63 4.87
N GLY A 54 -13.29 4.65 5.45
CA GLY A 54 -14.62 4.28 4.95
C GLY A 54 -14.63 3.68 3.54
N THR A 55 -13.63 2.87 3.18
CA THR A 55 -13.51 2.31 1.82
C THR A 55 -12.90 0.92 1.81
N ASP A 56 -13.29 0.11 0.83
CA ASP A 56 -12.63 -1.14 0.48
C ASP A 56 -11.60 -0.87 -0.64
N ILE A 57 -10.42 -1.47 -0.52
CA ILE A 57 -9.31 -1.34 -1.45
C ILE A 57 -8.87 -2.73 -1.88
N TYR A 58 -8.68 -2.93 -3.18
CA TYR A 58 -8.28 -4.21 -3.76
C TYR A 58 -7.05 -4.06 -4.65
N ARG A 59 -6.10 -5.00 -4.54
CA ARG A 59 -4.94 -5.11 -5.45
C ARG A 59 -4.25 -3.79 -5.69
N THR A 60 -3.84 -3.11 -4.62
CA THR A 60 -3.33 -1.74 -4.74
C THR A 60 -2.03 -1.55 -3.98
N VAL A 61 -1.17 -0.67 -4.49
CA VAL A 61 0.03 -0.19 -3.78
C VAL A 61 -0.20 1.26 -3.33
N LEU A 62 -0.24 1.49 -2.03
CA LEU A 62 -0.33 2.83 -1.43
C LEU A 62 1.04 3.27 -0.94
N GLY A 63 1.59 4.31 -1.56
CA GLY A 63 2.83 4.96 -1.18
C GLY A 63 2.72 5.72 0.15
N PRO A 64 3.85 6.16 0.73
CA PRO A 64 3.86 6.84 2.04
C PRO A 64 2.90 8.03 2.09
N ARG A 65 2.20 8.22 3.21
CA ARG A 65 1.26 9.34 3.44
C ARG A 65 0.06 9.45 2.48
N ALA A 66 -0.25 8.41 1.70
CA ALA A 66 -1.44 8.41 0.86
C ALA A 66 -2.72 8.61 1.69
N ARG A 67 -3.70 9.31 1.11
CA ARG A 67 -5.00 9.58 1.75
C ARG A 67 -6.11 9.06 0.86
N ILE A 68 -6.88 8.11 1.39
CA ILE A 68 -8.06 7.57 0.73
C ILE A 68 -9.28 7.91 1.57
N GLU A 69 -10.19 8.68 0.98
CA GLU A 69 -11.40 9.16 1.64
C GLU A 69 -12.59 8.25 1.33
N ARG A 70 -13.63 8.40 2.15
CA ARG A 70 -14.88 7.64 1.99
C ARG A 70 -15.46 7.82 0.59
N TRP A 71 -16.09 6.76 0.11
CA TRP A 71 -16.68 6.66 -1.24
C TRP A 71 -15.67 6.67 -2.40
N ALA A 72 -14.36 6.67 -2.13
CA ALA A 72 -13.39 6.33 -3.14
C ALA A 72 -13.60 4.88 -3.61
N ARG A 73 -13.27 4.59 -4.87
CA ARG A 73 -13.13 3.23 -5.37
C ARG A 73 -11.70 3.10 -5.87
N VAL A 74 -10.90 2.28 -5.18
CA VAL A 74 -9.49 2.05 -5.51
C VAL A 74 -9.31 0.56 -5.74
N ASP A 75 -9.00 0.23 -6.99
CA ASP A 75 -8.95 -1.12 -7.50
C ASP A 75 -7.81 -1.18 -8.52
N GLU A 76 -6.94 -2.18 -8.42
CA GLU A 76 -5.82 -2.43 -9.33
C GLU A 76 -4.97 -1.18 -9.61
N SER A 77 -4.58 -0.46 -8.55
CA SER A 77 -4.01 0.88 -8.66
C SER A 77 -2.67 1.06 -7.93
N ILE A 78 -1.88 2.04 -8.38
CA ILE A 78 -0.67 2.49 -7.68
C ILE A 78 -0.88 3.95 -7.29
N VAL A 79 -1.03 4.22 -6.01
CA VAL A 79 -1.27 5.57 -5.46
C VAL A 79 0.00 6.05 -4.77
N MET A 80 0.70 6.98 -5.40
CA MET A 80 1.93 7.56 -4.85
C MET A 80 1.65 8.92 -4.21
N ASN A 81 2.50 9.32 -3.27
CA ASN A 81 2.56 10.71 -2.83
C ASN A 81 3.10 11.60 -3.97
N ASN A 82 2.75 12.89 -3.93
CA ASN A 82 3.39 13.92 -4.73
C ASN A 82 4.65 14.46 -4.03
#